data_AF-A0A429HZH7-F1
#
_entry.id   AF-A0A429HZH7-F1
#
_cell.length_a   1.000
_cell.length_b   1.000
_cell.length_c   1.000
_cell.angle_alpha   90.00
_cell.angle_beta   90.00
_cell.angle_gamma   90.00
#
_symmetry.space_group_name_H-M   'P 1'
#
loop_
_entity.id
_entity.type
_entity.pdbx_description
1 polymer ?
#
loop_
_entity_poly.entity_id
_entity_poly.type
_entity_poly.pdbx_seq_one_letter_code
_entity_poly.pdbx_strand_id
1 'polypeptide(L)'
;MPRTRSAAPSVTGLDRRAFLTAAGAVGATTALALAYGTGAAPTAAPDRFAPPLVAPEPVVAPPVPRVPYAEGTTLATVATPRGAAGYRRLAEGPGWDRVVRAELAAARPGRDDRRTVLASFVQLTDLHLVDVQNPLRHEYLRVRAAGAWRPQEALSVAGAVSLVERVNSLPGGPATGAPLSFAMTTGDSTDNNSSIELDWFLTAMSGGRITPNSGDPRHYEGVQNSNHPLYWQPDSDLRDADKIRGFPGVPGFLEAATRTVTSPGLRLPWYSTVGNHDSLPGGCCTPDDPFLAEIATGGRKLELLPADEAIRAYLAVLGGPGPGRREFADLLKAHGRRARSVTPDERRVPFTRAGYLRAHLDPRYTGPGPHGHGYTAADLDADRLYYSFRIAEDVVGVSLDTTDPGGHHTGSLGSGQLRWLDRTLRAHPYEHVLVFSHHTSTSMDNTVPDPAHPAERRHSGAELVALLSRHRNVRAWINGHSHRNQITPHGTFWEVTTASHVDFPQLARVVEVTDNRDGTLSLFTTLVESGAPSRTDFGDLSQRGLAALYRELSCNAPGARSDLSGGPGDRNTELLLKRH
;
A
#
# COMPACT_ATOMS: atom_id res chain seq x y z
N MET A 1 -22.21 -58.61 -8.17
CA MET A 1 -23.60 -59.03 -8.42
C MET A 1 -24.41 -57.81 -8.84
N PRO A 2 -25.20 -57.89 -9.93
CA PRO A 2 -25.52 -56.74 -10.79
C PRO A 2 -26.95 -56.21 -10.59
N ARG A 3 -27.28 -55.16 -11.37
CA ARG A 3 -28.61 -54.69 -11.84
C ARG A 3 -29.13 -53.41 -11.18
N THR A 4 -29.75 -52.44 -11.84
CA THR A 4 -29.97 -52.04 -13.25
C THR A 4 -30.80 -50.74 -13.19
N ARG A 5 -30.56 -49.79 -14.13
CA ARG A 5 -31.53 -48.93 -14.87
C ARG A 5 -32.50 -48.03 -14.06
N SER A 6 -32.99 -46.88 -14.53
CA SER A 6 -32.83 -45.99 -15.68
C SER A 6 -33.91 -44.89 -15.51
N ALA A 7 -33.78 -43.80 -16.27
CA ALA A 7 -34.83 -42.89 -16.75
C ALA A 7 -35.16 -41.61 -15.96
N ALA A 8 -34.69 -40.48 -16.50
CA ALA A 8 -35.44 -39.21 -16.67
C ALA A 8 -36.48 -39.38 -17.82
N PRO A 9 -37.33 -38.40 -18.27
CA PRO A 9 -37.33 -36.94 -18.01
C PRO A 9 -38.72 -36.21 -18.02
N SER A 10 -38.66 -34.85 -17.93
CA SER A 10 -39.52 -33.84 -18.61
C SER A 10 -40.95 -33.56 -18.07
N VAL A 11 -41.64 -32.42 -18.25
CA VAL A 11 -41.45 -30.99 -18.64
C VAL A 11 -42.85 -30.34 -18.44
N THR A 12 -42.94 -29.01 -18.27
CA THR A 12 -44.14 -28.12 -18.34
C THR A 12 -45.18 -28.19 -17.20
N GLY A 13 -45.81 -27.11 -16.74
CA GLY A 13 -45.94 -25.76 -17.31
C GLY A 13 -46.40 -24.72 -16.28
N LEU A 14 -46.22 -23.46 -16.66
CA LEU A 14 -46.77 -22.26 -16.01
C LEU A 14 -48.29 -22.23 -16.16
N ASP A 15 -49.00 -21.73 -15.15
CA ASP A 15 -50.30 -21.10 -15.38
C ASP A 15 -50.48 -19.81 -14.58
N ARG A 16 -50.98 -18.79 -15.29
CA ARG A 16 -51.30 -17.43 -14.86
C ARG A 16 -52.82 -17.34 -14.78
N ARG A 17 -53.38 -17.24 -13.56
CA ARG A 17 -54.60 -16.46 -13.17
C ARG A 17 -55.36 -17.16 -12.04
N ALA A 18 -55.16 -16.66 -10.82
CA ALA A 18 -56.24 -16.55 -9.85
C ALA A 18 -56.03 -15.22 -9.09
N PHE A 19 -57.09 -14.44 -9.02
CA PHE A 19 -57.16 -12.99 -8.88
C PHE A 19 -58.14 -12.65 -7.75
N LEU A 20 -57.74 -11.76 -6.84
CA LEU A 20 -58.54 -10.98 -5.85
C LEU A 20 -59.31 -11.78 -4.77
N THR A 21 -59.57 -11.34 -3.53
CA THR A 21 -59.79 -10.03 -2.85
C THR A 21 -59.77 -10.33 -1.32
N ALA A 22 -59.41 -9.48 -0.34
CA ALA A 22 -60.02 -8.23 0.14
C ALA A 22 -59.11 -7.65 1.28
N ALA A 23 -58.69 -6.38 1.28
CA ALA A 23 -59.29 -5.16 1.89
C ALA A 23 -59.44 -5.22 3.43
N GLY A 24 -59.13 -4.24 4.29
CA GLY A 24 -58.79 -2.80 4.32
C GLY A 24 -58.98 -2.37 5.82
N ALA A 25 -58.30 -1.40 6.45
CA ALA A 25 -58.38 0.06 6.30
C ALA A 25 -57.41 0.73 7.33
N VAL A 26 -56.55 1.70 6.94
CA VAL A 26 -56.66 3.19 6.99
C VAL A 26 -56.24 3.85 8.33
N GLY A 27 -55.29 4.78 8.21
CA GLY A 27 -54.99 5.85 9.16
C GLY A 27 -53.88 6.76 8.61
N ALA A 28 -54.26 7.88 7.98
CA ALA A 28 -53.40 8.82 7.28
C ALA A 28 -53.08 10.07 8.13
N THR A 29 -51.90 10.67 7.91
CA THR A 29 -51.71 12.13 7.92
C THR A 29 -50.55 12.53 6.99
N THR A 30 -50.77 13.65 6.31
CA THR A 30 -50.17 14.15 5.07
C THR A 30 -49.32 15.41 5.30
N ALA A 31 -48.26 15.60 4.50
CA ALA A 31 -47.76 16.86 3.89
C ALA A 31 -46.36 16.56 3.29
N LEU A 32 -46.17 16.24 2.01
CA LEU A 32 -46.29 16.98 0.74
C LEU A 32 -45.37 18.22 0.62
N ALA A 33 -44.26 18.05 -0.11
CA ALA A 33 -43.73 19.04 -1.05
C ALA A 33 -42.92 18.32 -2.14
N LEU A 34 -43.51 18.30 -3.34
CA LEU A 34 -42.97 17.79 -4.59
C LEU A 34 -42.23 18.91 -5.33
N ALA A 35 -41.06 18.60 -5.88
CA ALA A 35 -40.54 19.24 -7.09
C ALA A 35 -39.70 18.22 -7.88
N TYR A 36 -40.35 17.47 -8.77
CA TYR A 36 -39.70 16.67 -9.80
C TYR A 36 -39.25 17.61 -10.92
N GLY A 37 -37.94 17.78 -11.07
CA GLY A 37 -37.32 18.13 -12.34
C GLY A 37 -36.89 16.84 -13.04
N THR A 38 -37.43 16.58 -14.22
CA THR A 38 -37.00 15.52 -15.12
C THR A 38 -35.57 15.81 -15.61
N GLY A 39 -34.58 15.18 -14.99
CA GLY A 39 -33.17 15.28 -15.38
C GLY A 39 -32.74 14.02 -16.13
N ALA A 40 -32.29 14.19 -17.37
CA ALA A 40 -31.68 13.16 -18.19
C ALA A 40 -30.52 12.45 -17.47
N ALA A 41 -30.23 11.21 -17.87
CA ALA A 41 -28.99 10.51 -17.51
C ALA A 41 -27.78 11.45 -17.69
N PRO A 42 -26.77 11.42 -16.81
CA PRO A 42 -25.60 12.27 -16.98
C PRO A 42 -24.84 11.78 -18.21
N THR A 43 -25.05 12.45 -19.34
CA THR A 43 -24.07 12.46 -20.42
C THR A 43 -22.82 13.10 -19.84
N ALA A 44 -21.74 12.33 -19.73
CA ALA A 44 -20.42 12.82 -19.36
C ALA A 44 -20.13 14.11 -20.16
N ALA A 45 -20.05 15.24 -19.45
CA ALA A 45 -19.60 16.47 -20.06
C ALA A 45 -18.18 16.24 -20.62
N PRO A 46 -17.82 16.83 -21.78
CA PRO A 46 -16.44 16.81 -22.22
C PRO A 46 -15.57 17.44 -21.13
N ASP A 47 -14.46 16.77 -20.80
CA ASP A 47 -13.41 17.25 -19.90
C ASP A 47 -13.19 18.74 -20.13
N ARG A 48 -13.67 19.57 -19.20
CA ARG A 48 -13.30 20.99 -19.19
C ARG A 48 -11.81 21.00 -18.92
N PHE A 49 -11.05 21.53 -19.90
CA PHE A 49 -9.61 21.70 -19.90
C PHE A 49 -8.99 21.59 -18.50
N ALA A 50 -8.36 20.44 -18.24
CA ALA A 50 -7.50 20.32 -17.07
C ALA A 50 -6.49 21.49 -17.11
N PRO A 51 -6.26 22.18 -15.98
CA PRO A 51 -5.22 23.20 -15.92
C PRO A 51 -3.90 22.61 -16.44
N PRO A 52 -3.03 23.41 -17.08
CA PRO A 52 -1.76 22.92 -17.59
C PRO A 52 -0.99 22.21 -16.47
N LEU A 53 -0.56 20.97 -16.73
CA LEU A 53 0.21 20.19 -15.77
C LEU A 53 1.55 20.91 -15.54
N VAL A 54 1.77 21.41 -14.32
CA VAL A 54 3.02 22.07 -13.92
C VAL A 54 3.93 21.04 -13.27
N ALA A 55 5.20 20.99 -13.68
CA ALA A 55 6.19 20.13 -13.03
C ALA A 55 6.45 20.60 -11.59
N PRO A 56 6.68 19.70 -10.62
CA PRO A 56 7.16 20.11 -9.32
C PRO A 56 8.50 20.85 -9.49
N GLU A 57 8.68 21.98 -8.77
CA GLU A 57 9.97 22.67 -8.78
C GLU A 57 11.02 21.79 -8.09
N PRO A 58 12.17 21.52 -8.73
CA PRO A 58 13.25 20.79 -8.09
C PRO A 58 13.73 21.52 -6.84
N VAL A 59 13.84 20.81 -5.72
CA VAL A 59 14.41 21.39 -4.50
C VAL A 59 15.91 21.59 -4.71
N VAL A 60 16.45 22.74 -4.30
CA VAL A 60 17.89 23.03 -4.37
C VAL A 60 18.65 21.96 -3.60
N ALA A 61 19.35 21.10 -4.33
CA ALA A 61 20.17 20.05 -3.74
C ALA A 61 21.44 20.63 -3.10
N PRO A 62 21.92 20.06 -1.98
CA PRO A 62 23.27 20.36 -1.49
C PRO A 62 24.33 20.00 -2.56
N PRO A 63 25.57 20.50 -2.44
CA PRO A 63 26.66 20.12 -3.35
C PRO A 63 26.76 18.60 -3.47
N VAL A 64 26.54 18.09 -4.67
CA VAL A 64 26.52 16.65 -4.92
C VAL A 64 27.96 16.13 -4.83
N PRO A 65 28.23 15.00 -4.13
CA PRO A 65 29.53 14.35 -4.16
C PRO A 65 29.91 13.91 -5.59
N ARG A 66 31.13 13.37 -5.78
CA ARG A 66 31.51 12.75 -7.06
C ARG A 66 30.48 11.68 -7.43
N VAL A 67 29.91 11.79 -8.61
CA VAL A 67 28.91 10.84 -9.15
C VAL A 67 29.61 9.76 -9.99
N PRO A 68 29.07 8.53 -10.05
CA PRO A 68 28.01 8.01 -9.18
C PRO A 68 28.49 7.90 -7.72
N TYR A 69 27.56 7.99 -6.77
CA TYR A 69 27.85 7.82 -5.33
C TYR A 69 27.10 6.60 -4.76
N ALA A 70 27.54 6.10 -3.62
CA ALA A 70 26.99 4.90 -3.00
C ALA A 70 26.42 5.13 -1.60
N GLU A 71 26.92 6.14 -0.89
CA GLU A 71 26.59 6.47 0.49
C GLU A 71 25.08 6.68 0.69
N GLY A 72 24.53 6.14 1.77
CA GLY A 72 23.09 6.23 2.05
C GLY A 72 22.21 5.34 1.15
N THR A 73 22.80 4.43 0.36
CA THR A 73 22.06 3.49 -0.48
C THR A 73 22.54 2.06 -0.29
N THR A 74 21.79 1.11 -0.85
CA THR A 74 22.20 -0.30 -0.86
C THR A 74 23.42 -0.57 -1.75
N LEU A 75 23.92 0.40 -2.53
CA LEU A 75 25.20 0.27 -3.26
C LEU A 75 26.40 0.23 -2.30
N ALA A 76 26.32 0.93 -1.17
CA ALA A 76 27.41 0.97 -0.19
C ALA A 76 27.32 -0.18 0.82
N THR A 77 26.15 -0.39 1.42
CA THR A 77 25.92 -1.36 2.49
C THR A 77 24.46 -1.76 2.58
N VAL A 78 24.21 -2.94 3.14
CA VAL A 78 22.86 -3.48 3.38
C VAL A 78 22.82 -4.13 4.77
N ALA A 79 21.75 -3.89 5.53
CA ALA A 79 21.57 -4.62 6.78
C ALA A 79 21.42 -6.12 6.52
N THR A 80 22.39 -6.87 7.02
CA THR A 80 22.52 -8.30 6.73
C THR A 80 22.36 -9.09 8.03
N PRO A 81 21.44 -10.08 8.07
CA PRO A 81 21.31 -10.95 9.23
C PRO A 81 22.58 -11.78 9.43
N ARG A 82 23.05 -11.84 10.68
CA ARG A 82 24.22 -12.63 11.09
C ARG A 82 23.76 -13.90 11.80
N GLY A 83 24.47 -15.00 11.54
CA GLY A 83 24.13 -16.33 12.05
C GLY A 83 23.21 -17.12 11.10
N ALA A 84 23.20 -18.44 11.26
CA ALA A 84 22.51 -19.36 10.35
C ALA A 84 21.14 -19.85 10.88
N ALA A 85 20.86 -19.71 12.18
CA ALA A 85 19.65 -20.23 12.81
C ALA A 85 19.24 -19.40 14.04
N GLY A 86 17.97 -19.54 14.46
CA GLY A 86 17.39 -18.81 15.58
C GLY A 86 17.16 -17.33 15.29
N TYR A 87 17.03 -16.53 16.35
CA TYR A 87 16.97 -15.08 16.25
C TYR A 87 18.32 -14.51 15.77
N ARG A 88 18.30 -13.83 14.62
CA ARG A 88 19.47 -13.27 13.93
C ARG A 88 19.56 -11.78 14.17
N ARG A 89 20.72 -11.33 14.63
CA ARG A 89 21.03 -9.90 14.75
C ARG A 89 21.36 -9.32 13.39
N LEU A 90 20.95 -8.09 13.13
CA LEU A 90 21.35 -7.36 11.94
C LEU A 90 22.71 -6.68 12.17
N ALA A 91 23.50 -6.57 11.09
CA ALA A 91 24.75 -5.82 11.06
C ALA A 91 24.97 -5.28 9.64
N GLU A 92 25.88 -4.32 9.50
CA GLU A 92 26.33 -3.85 8.19
C GLU A 92 26.88 -5.03 7.37
N GLY A 93 26.46 -5.13 6.12
CA GLY A 93 26.89 -6.14 5.16
C GLY A 93 27.31 -5.52 3.83
N PRO A 94 27.81 -6.32 2.88
CA PRO A 94 28.26 -5.78 1.60
C PRO A 94 27.08 -5.14 0.85
N GLY A 95 27.35 -4.01 0.19
CA GLY A 95 26.45 -3.41 -0.78
C GLY A 95 26.13 -4.35 -1.95
N TRP A 96 25.08 -4.01 -2.69
CA TRP A 96 24.69 -4.71 -3.91
C TRP A 96 25.12 -3.92 -5.14
N ASP A 97 25.90 -4.55 -6.01
CA ASP A 97 26.34 -3.94 -7.27
C ASP A 97 25.17 -3.58 -8.19
N ARG A 98 25.40 -2.59 -9.06
CA ARG A 98 24.46 -2.23 -10.11
C ARG A 98 24.54 -3.25 -11.25
N VAL A 99 23.39 -3.85 -11.59
CA VAL A 99 23.25 -4.76 -12.73
C VAL A 99 22.67 -4.03 -13.94
N VAL A 100 23.33 -4.11 -15.09
CA VAL A 100 22.78 -3.60 -16.36
C VAL A 100 21.87 -4.66 -16.98
N ARG A 101 20.62 -4.29 -17.25
CA ARG A 101 19.61 -5.12 -17.89
C ARG A 101 19.32 -4.62 -19.31
N ALA A 102 19.66 -5.44 -20.29
CA ALA A 102 19.66 -5.09 -21.72
C ALA A 102 18.55 -5.80 -22.53
N GLU A 103 17.55 -6.39 -21.86
CA GLU A 103 16.51 -7.20 -22.48
C GLU A 103 15.62 -6.40 -23.46
N LEU A 104 15.37 -5.11 -23.19
CA LEU A 104 14.56 -4.25 -24.08
C LEU A 104 15.39 -3.39 -25.04
N ALA A 105 16.68 -3.18 -24.75
CA ALA A 105 17.63 -2.52 -25.64
C ALA A 105 19.09 -2.86 -25.28
N ALA A 106 19.96 -2.92 -26.29
CA ALA A 106 21.38 -3.13 -26.10
C ALA A 106 22.08 -1.87 -25.52
N ALA A 107 23.00 -2.08 -24.59
CA ALA A 107 23.88 -1.04 -24.07
C ALA A 107 24.81 -0.54 -25.18
N ARG A 108 24.97 0.78 -25.31
CA ARG A 108 25.95 1.37 -26.24
C ARG A 108 27.13 1.99 -25.48
N PRO A 109 28.34 1.99 -26.09
CA PRO A 109 29.52 2.63 -25.50
C PRO A 109 29.36 4.15 -25.33
N GLY A 110 30.02 4.73 -24.32
CA GLY A 110 30.04 6.19 -24.09
C GLY A 110 28.69 6.80 -23.72
N ARG A 111 27.69 5.98 -23.30
CA ARG A 111 26.40 6.49 -22.82
C ARG A 111 26.54 7.22 -21.47
N ASP A 112 27.47 6.77 -20.63
CA ASP A 112 27.73 7.38 -19.33
C ASP A 112 28.20 8.84 -19.47
N ASP A 113 28.97 9.14 -20.53
CA ASP A 113 29.51 10.49 -20.79
C ASP A 113 28.53 11.44 -21.50
N ARG A 114 27.47 10.90 -22.12
CA ARG A 114 26.56 11.66 -23.00
C ARG A 114 25.15 11.82 -22.45
N ARG A 115 24.78 11.00 -21.47
CA ARG A 115 23.39 10.95 -21.00
C ARG A 115 22.94 12.27 -20.40
N THR A 116 21.67 12.60 -20.62
CA THR A 116 21.00 13.73 -19.98
C THR A 116 19.88 13.23 -19.10
N VAL A 117 19.81 13.75 -17.87
CA VAL A 117 18.77 13.36 -16.91
C VAL A 117 17.45 13.99 -17.30
N LEU A 118 16.39 13.18 -17.28
CA LEU A 118 15.02 13.58 -17.58
C LEU A 118 14.16 13.65 -16.32
N ALA A 119 14.36 12.72 -15.38
CA ALA A 119 13.66 12.70 -14.10
C ALA A 119 14.49 11.98 -13.03
N SER A 120 14.34 12.37 -11.77
CA SER A 120 14.97 11.74 -10.61
C SER A 120 14.02 11.87 -9.40
N PHE A 121 13.60 10.75 -8.83
CA PHE A 121 12.59 10.73 -7.76
C PHE A 121 12.71 9.49 -6.87
N VAL A 122 11.98 9.48 -5.75
CA VAL A 122 11.94 8.34 -4.82
C VAL A 122 10.56 7.68 -4.84
N GLN A 123 10.52 6.35 -4.88
CA GLN A 123 9.32 5.55 -4.65
C GLN A 123 9.34 4.96 -3.24
N LEU A 124 8.24 5.16 -2.52
CA LEU A 124 7.88 4.48 -1.27
C LEU A 124 6.64 3.62 -1.52
N THR A 125 6.48 2.52 -0.80
CA THR A 125 5.31 1.64 -0.97
C THR A 125 5.09 0.80 0.28
N ASP A 126 3.84 0.43 0.52
CA ASP A 126 3.45 -0.56 1.53
C ASP A 126 4.10 -0.23 2.89
N LEU A 127 3.87 1.02 3.33
CA LEU A 127 4.36 1.51 4.63
C LEU A 127 3.65 0.79 5.77
N HIS A 128 2.36 0.47 5.59
CA HIS A 128 1.49 -0.11 6.61
C HIS A 128 1.71 0.57 7.97
N LEU A 129 1.29 1.82 8.10
CA LEU A 129 1.18 2.37 9.45
C LEU A 129 0.06 1.65 10.18
N VAL A 130 0.42 0.96 11.26
CA VAL A 130 -0.46 0.00 11.92
C VAL A 130 -0.90 0.52 13.28
N ASP A 131 -2.20 0.68 13.48
CA ASP A 131 -2.77 0.76 14.82
C ASP A 131 -2.91 -0.66 15.40
N VAL A 132 -1.86 -1.12 16.07
CA VAL A 132 -1.81 -2.47 16.67
C VAL A 132 -2.85 -2.68 17.78
N GLN A 133 -3.49 -1.61 18.26
CA GLN A 133 -4.51 -1.67 19.31
C GLN A 133 -5.93 -1.66 18.73
N ASN A 134 -6.08 -1.52 17.41
CA ASN A 134 -7.37 -1.52 16.75
C ASN A 134 -8.08 -2.88 16.95
N PRO A 135 -9.34 -2.91 17.41
CA PRO A 135 -10.13 -4.14 17.55
C PRO A 135 -10.34 -4.92 16.24
N LEU A 136 -10.27 -4.27 15.08
CA LEU A 136 -10.46 -4.87 13.77
C LEU A 136 -9.26 -5.72 13.30
N ARG A 137 -8.15 -5.71 14.03
CA ARG A 137 -6.94 -6.47 13.69
C ARG A 137 -7.21 -7.99 13.68
N HIS A 138 -6.62 -8.69 12.71
CA HIS A 138 -6.80 -10.13 12.50
C HIS A 138 -5.79 -11.02 13.27
N GLU A 139 -5.30 -10.56 14.41
CA GLU A 139 -4.13 -11.15 15.10
C GLU A 139 -4.38 -12.57 15.59
N TYR A 140 -5.64 -12.90 15.91
CA TYR A 140 -6.07 -14.24 16.33
C TYR A 140 -5.84 -15.31 15.24
N LEU A 141 -5.69 -14.92 13.96
CA LEU A 141 -5.36 -15.85 12.88
C LEU A 141 -3.92 -16.39 12.98
N ARG A 142 -3.06 -15.76 13.80
CA ARG A 142 -1.68 -16.18 14.05
C ARG A 142 -1.55 -17.63 14.51
N VAL A 143 -2.57 -18.16 15.18
CA VAL A 143 -2.64 -19.57 15.62
C VAL A 143 -2.48 -20.56 14.45
N ARG A 144 -2.72 -20.12 13.21
CA ARG A 144 -2.65 -20.96 11.99
C ARG A 144 -1.78 -20.36 10.89
N ALA A 145 -1.72 -19.04 10.81
CA ALA A 145 -0.88 -18.32 9.85
C ALA A 145 0.05 -17.38 10.61
N ALA A 146 1.29 -17.81 10.87
CA ALA A 146 2.23 -17.09 11.73
C ALA A 146 2.41 -15.60 11.35
N GLY A 147 2.36 -15.30 10.05
CA GLY A 147 2.48 -13.93 9.51
C GLY A 147 1.24 -13.05 9.66
N ALA A 148 0.10 -13.56 10.17
CA ALA A 148 -1.11 -12.76 10.39
C ALA A 148 -0.98 -11.71 11.51
N TRP A 149 0.11 -11.76 12.27
CA TRP A 149 0.54 -10.71 13.18
C TRP A 149 2.06 -10.76 13.27
N ARG A 150 2.72 -9.60 13.33
CA ARG A 150 4.18 -9.52 13.31
C ARG A 150 4.68 -8.67 14.49
N PRO A 151 5.68 -9.15 15.26
CA PRO A 151 6.15 -8.47 16.49
C PRO A 151 6.58 -7.01 16.31
N GLN A 152 6.99 -6.62 15.11
CA GLN A 152 7.50 -5.28 14.80
C GLN A 152 6.41 -4.23 14.52
N GLU A 153 5.14 -4.62 14.32
CA GLU A 153 4.11 -3.73 13.77
C GLU A 153 3.87 -2.46 14.61
N ALA A 154 4.07 -2.54 15.92
CA ALA A 154 3.97 -1.40 16.85
C ALA A 154 5.03 -0.30 16.59
N LEU A 155 6.07 -0.60 15.81
CA LEU A 155 7.16 0.33 15.47
C LEU A 155 7.04 0.90 14.05
N SER A 156 5.94 0.61 13.33
CA SER A 156 5.72 1.07 11.94
C SER A 156 5.93 2.59 11.78
N VAL A 157 5.42 3.40 12.70
CA VAL A 157 5.59 4.87 12.66
C VAL A 157 7.06 5.28 12.84
N ALA A 158 7.79 4.69 13.80
CA ALA A 158 9.22 4.97 13.98
C ALA A 158 10.04 4.57 12.73
N GLY A 159 9.69 3.43 12.13
CA GLY A 159 10.27 2.96 10.87
C GLY A 159 10.04 3.93 9.71
N ALA A 160 8.80 4.41 9.53
CA ALA A 160 8.46 5.37 8.48
C ALA A 160 9.16 6.71 8.66
N VAL A 161 9.27 7.22 9.90
CA VAL A 161 10.02 8.46 10.17
C VAL A 161 11.50 8.30 9.82
N SER A 162 12.13 7.19 10.21
CA SER A 162 13.53 6.89 9.86
C SER A 162 13.75 6.77 8.33
N LEU A 163 12.74 6.30 7.60
CA LEU A 163 12.77 6.28 6.15
C LEU A 163 12.69 7.69 5.55
N VAL A 164 11.80 8.54 6.06
CA VAL A 164 11.71 9.96 5.65
C VAL A 164 13.04 10.68 5.92
N GLU A 165 13.65 10.46 7.08
CA GLU A 165 14.98 10.96 7.42
C GLU A 165 16.04 10.52 6.40
N ARG A 166 16.01 9.24 5.99
CA ARG A 166 16.92 8.76 4.93
C ARG A 166 16.68 9.48 3.62
N VAL A 167 15.44 9.55 3.14
CA VAL A 167 15.12 10.19 1.85
C VAL A 167 15.62 11.63 1.84
N ASN A 168 15.36 12.36 2.93
CA ASN A 168 15.85 13.71 3.10
C ASN A 168 17.38 13.79 3.06
N SER A 169 18.09 12.81 3.62
CA SER A 169 19.56 12.81 3.67
C SER A 169 20.25 12.56 2.33
N LEU A 170 19.53 12.08 1.30
CA LEU A 170 20.12 11.80 0.00
C LEU A 170 20.51 13.12 -0.72
N PRO A 171 21.75 13.25 -1.23
CA PRO A 171 22.18 14.46 -1.94
C PRO A 171 21.59 14.57 -3.36
N GLY A 172 21.03 13.50 -3.92
CA GLY A 172 20.44 13.47 -5.26
C GLY A 172 20.14 12.04 -5.71
N GLY A 173 20.09 11.82 -7.03
CA GLY A 173 20.05 10.51 -7.64
C GLY A 173 21.42 9.80 -7.54
N PRO A 174 21.52 8.55 -7.04
CA PRO A 174 22.79 7.84 -6.89
C PRO A 174 23.57 7.60 -8.19
N ALA A 175 22.88 7.46 -9.33
CA ALA A 175 23.52 7.19 -10.62
C ALA A 175 24.04 8.46 -11.29
N THR A 176 23.30 9.57 -11.20
CA THR A 176 23.55 10.78 -11.99
C THR A 176 23.88 12.01 -11.17
N GLY A 177 23.57 11.99 -9.87
CA GLY A 177 23.63 13.15 -8.98
C GLY A 177 22.51 14.16 -9.16
N ALA A 178 21.56 13.92 -10.07
CA ALA A 178 20.48 14.89 -10.31
C ALA A 178 19.63 15.11 -9.05
N PRO A 179 19.19 16.35 -8.78
CA PRO A 179 18.28 16.63 -7.67
C PRO A 179 17.05 15.72 -7.71
N LEU A 180 16.67 15.17 -6.56
CA LEU A 180 15.41 14.46 -6.41
C LEU A 180 14.27 15.49 -6.51
N SER A 181 13.33 15.27 -7.43
CA SER A 181 12.29 16.26 -7.76
C SER A 181 10.99 16.03 -6.99
N PHE A 182 10.69 14.78 -6.64
CA PHE A 182 9.53 14.41 -5.83
C PHE A 182 9.69 13.02 -5.18
N ALA A 183 8.76 12.66 -4.30
CA ALA A 183 8.53 11.29 -3.85
C ALA A 183 7.15 10.78 -4.29
N MET A 184 7.04 9.49 -4.57
CA MET A 184 5.79 8.81 -4.94
C MET A 184 5.49 7.72 -3.92
N THR A 185 4.28 7.69 -3.35
CA THR A 185 3.80 6.49 -2.65
C THR A 185 2.97 5.63 -3.61
N THR A 186 3.18 4.32 -3.62
CA THR A 186 2.41 3.38 -4.46
C THR A 186 1.41 2.54 -3.67
N GLY A 187 0.75 3.16 -2.69
CA GLY A 187 -0.34 2.54 -1.91
C GLY A 187 0.10 1.76 -0.68
N ASP A 188 -0.91 1.26 0.04
CA ASP A 188 -0.83 0.56 1.32
C ASP A 188 -0.05 1.37 2.36
N SER A 189 -0.50 2.62 2.50
CA SER A 189 0.04 3.57 3.46
C SER A 189 -0.47 3.27 4.87
N THR A 190 -1.74 2.89 4.96
CA THR A 190 -2.43 2.41 6.18
C THR A 190 -2.53 0.88 6.18
N ASP A 191 -3.01 0.28 7.28
CA ASP A 191 -3.10 -1.17 7.40
C ASP A 191 -4.55 -1.67 7.54
N ASN A 192 -5.42 -0.96 8.25
CA ASN A 192 -6.82 -1.35 8.43
C ASN A 192 -7.79 -0.33 7.83
N ASN A 193 -7.34 0.52 6.90
CA ASN A 193 -8.12 1.63 6.38
C ASN A 193 -8.61 2.56 7.51
N SER A 194 -7.84 2.69 8.60
CA SER A 194 -8.25 3.42 9.80
C SER A 194 -7.92 4.91 9.72
N SER A 195 -8.83 5.79 10.17
CA SER A 195 -8.63 7.24 10.12
C SER A 195 -7.41 7.71 10.93
N ILE A 196 -7.10 7.06 12.05
CA ILE A 196 -5.92 7.37 12.86
C ILE A 196 -4.62 6.97 12.15
N GLU A 197 -4.62 5.84 11.42
CA GLU A 197 -3.46 5.41 10.63
C GLU A 197 -3.22 6.37 9.46
N LEU A 198 -4.28 6.86 8.83
CA LEU A 198 -4.20 7.87 7.77
C LEU A 198 -3.62 9.19 8.29
N ASP A 199 -4.05 9.66 9.47
CA ASP A 199 -3.47 10.84 10.12
C ASP A 199 -1.98 10.65 10.40
N TRP A 200 -1.57 9.47 10.89
CA TRP A 200 -0.16 9.16 11.12
C TRP A 200 0.64 9.17 9.82
N PHE A 201 0.09 8.64 8.74
CA PHE A 201 0.76 8.60 7.43
C PHE A 201 0.98 10.00 6.89
N LEU A 202 -0.09 10.80 6.83
CA LEU A 202 -0.03 12.17 6.33
C LEU A 202 0.89 13.04 7.20
N THR A 203 0.86 12.87 8.52
CA THR A 203 1.78 13.58 9.43
C THR A 203 3.22 13.10 9.27
N ALA A 204 3.47 11.81 9.03
CA ALA A 204 4.82 11.30 8.81
C ALA A 204 5.42 11.88 7.53
N MET A 205 4.63 11.94 6.46
CA MET A 205 5.06 12.43 5.16
C MET A 205 5.19 13.95 5.11
N SER A 206 4.32 14.69 5.79
CA SER A 206 4.30 16.17 5.73
C SER A 206 5.00 16.85 6.90
N GLY A 207 5.35 16.08 7.94
CA GLY A 207 6.06 16.54 9.12
C GLY A 207 5.11 16.89 10.27
N GLY A 208 5.58 16.65 11.49
CA GLY A 208 4.78 16.90 12.69
C GLY A 208 5.00 15.87 13.79
N ARG A 209 4.12 15.91 14.80
CA ARG A 209 4.17 15.04 15.96
C ARG A 209 3.10 13.95 15.82
N ILE A 210 3.51 12.69 15.99
CA ILE A 210 2.63 11.53 15.87
C ILE A 210 2.66 10.79 17.20
N THR A 211 1.51 10.52 17.78
CA THR A 211 1.42 9.62 18.93
C THR A 211 0.83 8.30 18.44
N PRO A 212 1.65 7.25 18.24
CA PRO A 212 1.21 5.93 17.78
C PRO A 212 0.47 5.16 18.89
N ASN A 213 -0.61 5.77 19.40
CA ASN A 213 -1.45 5.25 20.46
C ASN A 213 -2.93 5.54 20.16
N SER A 214 -3.78 4.52 20.34
CA SER A 214 -5.23 4.60 20.21
C SER A 214 -5.88 3.99 21.46
N GLY A 215 -7.14 4.31 21.74
CA GLY A 215 -7.81 3.86 22.96
C GLY A 215 -7.33 4.63 24.19
N ASP A 216 -6.92 3.92 25.25
CA ASP A 216 -6.47 4.58 26.49
C ASP A 216 -5.14 5.33 26.27
N PRO A 217 -5.08 6.66 26.47
CA PRO A 217 -3.85 7.43 26.30
C PRO A 217 -2.75 7.05 27.30
N ARG A 218 -3.06 6.33 28.38
CA ARG A 218 -2.13 5.96 29.45
C ARG A 218 -1.71 4.49 29.42
N HIS A 219 -2.39 3.64 28.66
CA HIS A 219 -2.14 2.20 28.66
C HIS A 219 -2.19 1.63 27.25
N TYR A 220 -1.26 0.73 26.96
CA TYR A 220 -1.31 -0.06 25.74
C TYR A 220 -2.41 -1.13 25.83
N GLU A 221 -3.18 -1.31 24.76
CA GLU A 221 -4.37 -2.18 24.67
C GLU A 221 -4.29 -3.17 23.49
N GLY A 222 -3.08 -3.52 23.04
CA GLY A 222 -2.84 -4.52 21.99
C GLY A 222 -2.43 -5.89 22.54
N VAL A 223 -2.15 -6.85 21.65
CA VAL A 223 -1.84 -8.24 22.06
C VAL A 223 -0.51 -8.40 22.79
N GLN A 224 0.41 -7.44 22.66
CA GLN A 224 1.75 -7.48 23.27
C GLN A 224 1.77 -7.28 24.80
N ASN A 225 0.63 -6.97 25.43
CA ASN A 225 0.46 -7.02 26.88
C ASN A 225 -0.74 -7.87 27.33
N SER A 226 -1.22 -8.76 26.46
CA SER A 226 -2.36 -9.63 26.76
C SER A 226 -2.04 -10.78 27.73
N ASN A 227 -0.75 -11.01 28.01
CA ASN A 227 -0.26 -12.18 28.74
C ASN A 227 -0.61 -13.52 28.04
N HIS A 228 -0.87 -13.48 26.73
CA HIS A 228 -1.06 -14.67 25.91
C HIS A 228 0.28 -15.17 25.36
N PRO A 229 0.64 -16.46 25.56
CA PRO A 229 1.90 -17.00 25.08
C PRO A 229 1.97 -17.13 23.54
N LEU A 230 0.89 -16.87 22.82
CA LEU A 230 0.85 -16.85 21.35
C LEU A 230 1.62 -15.64 20.76
N TYR A 231 1.67 -14.54 21.50
CA TYR A 231 2.23 -13.27 21.06
C TYR A 231 3.48 -12.93 21.86
N TRP A 232 4.47 -12.32 21.22
CA TRP A 232 5.62 -11.75 21.91
C TRP A 232 5.17 -10.73 22.97
N GLN A 233 5.51 -10.98 24.23
CA GLN A 233 5.22 -10.10 25.37
C GLN A 233 6.50 -9.36 25.80
N PRO A 234 6.94 -8.30 25.10
CA PRO A 234 8.28 -7.72 25.25
C PRO A 234 8.63 -7.28 26.68
N ASP A 235 7.66 -6.70 27.40
CA ASP A 235 7.82 -6.14 28.75
C ASP A 235 7.63 -7.15 29.88
N SER A 236 7.28 -8.40 29.58
CA SER A 236 6.95 -9.43 30.56
C SER A 236 8.03 -10.50 30.68
N ASP A 237 8.13 -11.16 31.83
CA ASP A 237 8.93 -12.38 32.01
C ASP A 237 8.25 -13.64 31.45
N LEU A 238 7.02 -13.52 30.90
CA LEU A 238 6.31 -14.65 30.28
C LEU A 238 7.18 -15.28 29.19
N ARG A 239 7.42 -16.59 29.30
CA ARG A 239 8.09 -17.39 28.27
C ARG A 239 7.13 -17.70 27.12
N ASP A 240 6.89 -16.70 26.27
CA ASP A 240 6.01 -16.78 25.10
C ASP A 240 6.65 -17.51 23.89
N ALA A 241 5.83 -17.76 22.87
CA ALA A 241 6.20 -18.50 21.66
C ALA A 241 7.34 -17.84 20.87
N ASP A 242 7.51 -16.52 20.94
CA ASP A 242 8.53 -15.80 20.21
C ASP A 242 9.83 -15.73 20.99
N LYS A 243 9.79 -15.57 22.33
CA LYS A 243 10.99 -15.71 23.18
C LYS A 243 11.57 -17.12 23.12
N ILE A 244 10.74 -18.15 22.94
CA ILE A 244 11.22 -19.52 22.66
C ILE A 244 12.04 -19.56 21.35
N ARG A 245 11.74 -18.71 20.37
CA ARG A 245 12.49 -18.55 19.11
C ARG A 245 13.70 -17.60 19.25
N GLY A 246 13.91 -17.03 20.42
CA GLY A 246 15.03 -16.13 20.73
C GLY A 246 14.72 -14.64 20.64
N PHE A 247 13.45 -14.24 20.49
CA PHE A 247 13.09 -12.82 20.61
C PHE A 247 13.48 -12.28 21.98
N PRO A 248 13.97 -11.03 22.06
CA PRO A 248 14.43 -10.45 23.32
C PRO A 248 13.26 -10.09 24.24
N GLY A 249 13.51 -10.07 25.55
CA GLY A 249 12.74 -9.22 26.46
C GLY A 249 13.25 -7.79 26.36
N VAL A 250 12.35 -6.82 26.26
CA VAL A 250 12.68 -5.40 26.11
C VAL A 250 11.82 -4.61 27.09
N PRO A 251 12.26 -4.47 28.35
CA PRO A 251 11.52 -3.68 29.34
C PRO A 251 11.39 -2.21 28.92
N GLY A 252 10.21 -1.63 29.08
CA GLY A 252 9.85 -0.29 28.61
C GLY A 252 9.44 -0.22 27.13
N PHE A 253 9.37 -1.35 26.41
CA PHE A 253 9.10 -1.38 24.98
C PHE A 253 7.75 -0.75 24.64
N LEU A 254 6.66 -1.17 25.29
CA LEU A 254 5.32 -0.70 24.92
C LEU A 254 5.10 0.78 25.23
N GLU A 255 5.67 1.28 26.33
CA GLU A 255 5.68 2.71 26.63
C GLU A 255 6.47 3.48 25.55
N ALA A 256 7.64 2.96 25.14
CA ALA A 256 8.44 3.60 24.10
C ALA A 256 7.79 3.55 22.72
N ALA A 257 7.15 2.44 22.36
CA ALA A 257 6.49 2.21 21.08
C ALA A 257 5.25 3.09 20.88
N THR A 258 4.55 3.46 21.97
CA THR A 258 3.36 4.33 21.93
C THR A 258 3.66 5.80 22.19
N ARG A 259 4.92 6.14 22.54
CA ARG A 259 5.33 7.52 22.82
C ARG A 259 5.31 8.38 21.57
N THR A 260 5.01 9.67 21.74
CA THR A 260 5.04 10.63 20.64
C THR A 260 6.40 10.65 19.93
N VAL A 261 6.38 10.44 18.62
CA VAL A 261 7.51 10.58 17.70
C VAL A 261 7.38 11.88 16.91
N THR A 262 8.49 12.42 16.41
CA THR A 262 8.49 13.63 15.58
C THR A 262 9.05 13.30 14.21
N SER A 263 8.22 13.46 13.18
CA SER A 263 8.66 13.35 11.80
C SER A 263 9.17 14.70 11.29
N PRO A 264 10.32 14.75 10.60
CA PRO A 264 10.74 15.96 9.92
C PRO A 264 9.87 16.27 8.69
N GLY A 265 9.04 15.31 8.23
CA GLY A 265 8.38 15.38 6.93
C GLY A 265 9.36 15.22 5.79
N LEU A 266 8.88 14.83 4.61
CA LEU A 266 9.67 14.92 3.39
C LEU A 266 9.99 16.39 3.10
N ARG A 267 11.20 16.64 2.59
CA ARG A 267 11.59 17.94 2.03
C ARG A 267 11.27 18.06 0.55
N LEU A 268 10.82 16.97 -0.06
CA LEU A 268 10.42 16.88 -1.46
C LEU A 268 8.91 17.02 -1.58
N PRO A 269 8.41 17.62 -2.68
CA PRO A 269 7.02 17.41 -3.07
C PRO A 269 6.71 15.92 -3.16
N TRP A 270 5.49 15.51 -2.83
CA TRP A 270 5.13 14.10 -2.89
C TRP A 270 3.72 13.86 -3.40
N TYR A 271 3.56 12.71 -4.04
CA TYR A 271 2.34 12.24 -4.70
C TYR A 271 1.92 10.90 -4.13
N SER A 272 0.61 10.65 -4.13
CA SER A 272 0.01 9.47 -3.51
C SER A 272 -0.80 8.64 -4.51
N THR A 273 -0.54 7.34 -4.56
CA THR A 273 -1.44 6.35 -5.16
C THR A 273 -2.11 5.56 -4.04
N VAL A 274 -3.39 5.27 -4.18
CA VAL A 274 -4.15 4.45 -3.21
C VAL A 274 -3.81 2.95 -3.34
N GLY A 275 -3.70 2.24 -2.21
CA GLY A 275 -3.61 0.78 -2.15
C GLY A 275 -4.85 0.10 -1.58
N ASN A 276 -4.91 -1.23 -1.61
CA ASN A 276 -6.09 -1.94 -1.12
C ASN A 276 -6.26 -1.77 0.40
N HIS A 277 -5.20 -1.66 1.20
CA HIS A 277 -5.30 -1.34 2.62
C HIS A 277 -5.70 0.11 2.90
N ASP A 278 -5.55 1.00 1.92
CA ASP A 278 -6.05 2.37 2.01
C ASP A 278 -7.53 2.47 1.63
N SER A 279 -8.07 1.54 0.84
CA SER A 279 -9.47 1.57 0.38
C SER A 279 -10.38 0.57 1.10
N LEU A 280 -9.82 -0.51 1.63
CA LEU A 280 -10.56 -1.68 2.11
C LEU A 280 -10.15 -1.99 3.55
N PRO A 281 -11.11 -2.15 4.49
CA PRO A 281 -10.79 -2.61 5.84
C PRO A 281 -10.03 -3.94 5.81
N GLY A 282 -8.89 -3.98 6.50
CA GLY A 282 -7.96 -5.12 6.49
C GLY A 282 -7.42 -5.49 5.11
N GLY A 283 -7.48 -4.57 4.13
CA GLY A 283 -6.99 -4.76 2.77
C GLY A 283 -7.85 -5.63 1.87
N CYS A 284 -9.04 -6.07 2.31
CA CYS A 284 -9.81 -7.06 1.57
C CYS A 284 -11.33 -6.99 1.78
N CYS A 285 -11.80 -6.38 2.87
CA CYS A 285 -13.24 -6.30 3.13
C CYS A 285 -13.87 -5.20 2.26
N THR A 286 -15.13 -5.41 1.85
CA THR A 286 -15.91 -4.36 1.17
C THR A 286 -15.91 -3.09 2.03
N PRO A 287 -15.68 -1.90 1.43
CA PRO A 287 -15.64 -0.65 2.16
C PRO A 287 -17.02 -0.29 2.74
N ASP A 288 -17.05 0.73 3.60
CA ASP A 288 -18.26 1.32 4.16
C ASP A 288 -19.19 0.34 4.91
N ASP A 289 -18.64 -0.74 5.49
CA ASP A 289 -19.40 -1.70 6.31
C ASP A 289 -19.65 -1.14 7.74
N PRO A 290 -20.90 -0.83 8.13
CA PRO A 290 -21.21 -0.31 9.46
C PRO A 290 -20.80 -1.26 10.58
N PHE A 291 -20.82 -2.58 10.33
CA PHE A 291 -20.42 -3.56 11.33
C PHE A 291 -18.90 -3.55 11.58
N LEU A 292 -18.09 -3.38 10.53
CA LEU A 292 -16.63 -3.26 10.70
C LEU A 292 -16.28 -1.92 11.37
N ALA A 293 -17.01 -0.85 11.07
CA ALA A 293 -16.87 0.42 11.77
C ALA A 293 -17.19 0.29 13.26
N GLU A 294 -18.29 -0.38 13.62
CA GLU A 294 -18.66 -0.66 15.03
C GLU A 294 -17.56 -1.46 15.76
N ILE A 295 -16.97 -2.46 15.11
CA ILE A 295 -15.86 -3.22 15.69
C ILE A 295 -14.65 -2.31 15.88
N ALA A 296 -14.23 -1.61 14.83
CA ALA A 296 -13.01 -0.81 14.84
C ALA A 296 -13.03 0.29 15.92
N THR A 297 -14.16 0.97 16.14
CA THR A 297 -14.26 2.01 17.17
C THR A 297 -14.66 1.47 18.54
N GLY A 298 -15.14 0.22 18.63
CA GLY A 298 -15.71 -0.38 19.82
C GLY A 298 -14.71 -0.78 20.92
N GLY A 299 -15.26 -1.22 22.06
CA GLY A 299 -14.49 -1.56 23.26
C GLY A 299 -14.15 -3.05 23.42
N ARG A 300 -14.14 -3.83 22.34
CA ARG A 300 -13.96 -5.30 22.37
C ARG A 300 -12.97 -5.77 21.33
N LYS A 301 -11.78 -6.18 21.76
CA LYS A 301 -10.71 -6.70 20.90
C LYS A 301 -10.61 -8.22 21.02
N LEU A 302 -10.85 -8.93 19.92
CA LEU A 302 -10.67 -10.37 19.87
C LEU A 302 -9.18 -10.69 19.71
N GLU A 303 -8.59 -11.33 20.72
CA GLU A 303 -7.16 -11.65 20.72
C GLU A 303 -6.89 -13.12 20.43
N LEU A 304 -7.85 -14.02 20.69
CA LEU A 304 -7.67 -15.46 20.52
C LEU A 304 -8.89 -16.09 19.88
N LEU A 305 -8.65 -17.14 19.11
CA LEU A 305 -9.67 -17.94 18.49
C LEU A 305 -9.22 -19.41 18.44
N PRO A 306 -10.12 -20.40 18.62
CA PRO A 306 -9.77 -21.80 18.41
C PRO A 306 -9.23 -22.03 17.00
N ALA A 307 -8.26 -22.94 16.88
CA ALA A 307 -7.46 -23.04 15.67
C ALA A 307 -8.26 -23.51 14.45
N ASP A 308 -9.32 -24.30 14.60
CA ASP A 308 -10.22 -24.69 13.52
C ASP A 308 -11.11 -23.52 13.06
N GLU A 309 -11.59 -22.71 14.01
CA GLU A 309 -12.36 -21.50 13.73
C GLU A 309 -11.51 -20.42 13.04
N ALA A 310 -10.24 -20.28 13.43
CA ALA A 310 -9.31 -19.36 12.80
C ALA A 310 -9.04 -19.68 11.32
N ILE A 311 -8.95 -20.96 10.95
CA ILE A 311 -8.85 -21.33 9.52
C ILE A 311 -10.12 -20.93 8.78
N ARG A 312 -11.31 -21.18 9.35
CA ARG A 312 -12.58 -20.80 8.71
C ARG A 312 -12.65 -19.29 8.51
N ALA A 313 -12.31 -18.50 9.54
CA ALA A 313 -12.23 -17.04 9.45
C ALA A 313 -11.23 -16.58 8.38
N TYR A 314 -10.03 -17.17 8.35
CA TYR A 314 -9.00 -16.85 7.36
C TYR A 314 -9.46 -17.14 5.91
N LEU A 315 -10.04 -18.31 5.67
CA LEU A 315 -10.56 -18.67 4.35
C LEU A 315 -11.74 -17.78 3.93
N ALA A 316 -12.59 -17.38 4.88
CA ALA A 316 -13.67 -16.45 4.64
C ALA A 316 -13.17 -15.05 4.24
N VAL A 317 -12.11 -14.55 4.89
CA VAL A 317 -11.44 -13.28 4.56
C VAL A 317 -10.78 -13.37 3.17
N LEU A 318 -10.08 -14.47 2.88
CA LEU A 318 -9.45 -14.68 1.57
C LEU A 318 -10.45 -14.87 0.43
N GLY A 319 -11.61 -15.44 0.70
CA GLY A 319 -12.63 -15.74 -0.31
C GLY A 319 -13.31 -14.51 -0.92
N GLY A 320 -13.04 -13.31 -0.40
CA GLY A 320 -13.62 -12.06 -0.90
C GLY A 320 -15.12 -11.91 -0.58
N PRO A 321 -15.86 -11.12 -1.37
CA PRO A 321 -17.28 -10.86 -1.10
C PRO A 321 -18.13 -12.11 -1.30
N GLY A 322 -19.02 -12.39 -0.33
CA GLY A 322 -19.90 -13.56 -0.37
C GLY A 322 -20.30 -14.08 1.02
N PRO A 323 -20.72 -15.36 1.13
CA PRO A 323 -21.10 -15.99 2.41
C PRO A 323 -20.01 -15.88 3.49
N GLY A 324 -18.73 -15.90 3.10
CA GLY A 324 -17.59 -15.76 3.99
C GLY A 324 -17.61 -14.47 4.81
N ARG A 325 -18.04 -13.33 4.25
CA ARG A 325 -18.17 -12.06 4.99
C ARG A 325 -19.19 -12.17 6.13
N ARG A 326 -20.31 -12.85 5.88
CA ARG A 326 -21.34 -13.08 6.91
C ARG A 326 -20.83 -14.04 7.98
N GLU A 327 -20.13 -15.10 7.57
CA GLU A 327 -19.50 -16.05 8.50
C GLU A 327 -18.45 -15.37 9.39
N PHE A 328 -17.63 -14.49 8.82
CA PHE A 328 -16.66 -13.68 9.56
C PHE A 328 -17.36 -12.78 10.59
N ALA A 329 -18.42 -12.08 10.19
CA ALA A 329 -19.19 -11.23 11.09
C ALA A 329 -19.88 -12.01 12.20
N ASP A 330 -20.49 -13.16 11.88
CA ASP A 330 -21.15 -14.03 12.84
C ASP A 330 -20.14 -14.64 13.84
N LEU A 331 -18.93 -14.95 13.38
CA LEU A 331 -17.83 -15.40 14.23
C LEU A 331 -17.39 -14.32 15.22
N LEU A 332 -17.19 -13.09 14.75
CA LEU A 332 -16.82 -11.97 15.63
C LEU A 332 -17.90 -11.72 16.70
N LYS A 333 -19.18 -11.80 16.32
CA LYS A 333 -20.30 -11.68 17.27
C LYS A 333 -20.32 -12.84 18.28
N ALA A 334 -20.09 -14.07 17.84
CA ALA A 334 -20.10 -15.25 18.70
C ALA A 334 -19.00 -15.20 19.77
N HIS A 335 -17.83 -14.63 19.46
CA HIS A 335 -16.71 -14.51 20.40
C HIS A 335 -16.61 -13.16 21.09
N GLY A 336 -17.49 -12.20 20.81
CA GLY A 336 -17.45 -10.84 21.39
C GLY A 336 -17.44 -10.80 22.92
N ARG A 337 -18.03 -11.81 23.60
CA ARG A 337 -17.98 -11.93 25.07
C ARG A 337 -16.63 -12.38 25.62
N ARG A 338 -15.82 -13.07 24.81
CA ARG A 338 -14.46 -13.52 25.14
C ARG A 338 -13.40 -12.49 24.73
N ALA A 339 -13.77 -11.51 23.91
CA ALA A 339 -12.91 -10.40 23.54
C ALA A 339 -12.49 -9.57 24.76
N ARG A 340 -11.22 -9.19 24.78
CA ARG A 340 -10.65 -8.30 25.80
C ARG A 340 -11.37 -6.96 25.76
N SER A 341 -11.66 -6.43 26.94
CA SER A 341 -12.16 -5.06 27.05
C SER A 341 -11.02 -4.09 26.73
N VAL A 342 -11.25 -3.20 25.79
CA VAL A 342 -10.35 -2.11 25.42
C VAL A 342 -11.14 -0.80 25.41
N THR A 343 -10.44 0.32 25.39
CA THR A 343 -11.08 1.64 25.37
C THR A 343 -11.58 1.92 23.95
N PRO A 344 -12.88 2.25 23.77
CA PRO A 344 -13.42 2.72 22.50
C PRO A 344 -12.69 3.96 22.00
N ASP A 345 -12.50 4.07 20.69
CA ASP A 345 -11.82 5.21 20.06
C ASP A 345 -12.38 5.47 18.66
N GLU A 346 -13.10 6.59 18.52
CA GLU A 346 -13.72 6.99 17.25
C GLU A 346 -12.70 7.31 16.15
N ARG A 347 -11.44 7.58 16.50
CA ARG A 347 -10.37 7.81 15.52
C ARG A 347 -10.04 6.54 14.74
N ARG A 348 -10.43 5.35 15.24
CA ARG A 348 -10.21 4.06 14.58
C ARG A 348 -11.18 3.77 13.43
N VAL A 349 -12.16 4.66 13.20
CA VAL A 349 -13.19 4.46 12.18
C VAL A 349 -12.55 4.26 10.81
N PRO A 350 -12.98 3.25 10.03
CA PRO A 350 -12.56 3.09 8.66
C PRO A 350 -12.94 4.32 7.83
N PHE A 351 -11.99 4.93 7.13
CA PHE A 351 -12.29 6.11 6.32
C PHE A 351 -12.86 5.70 4.95
N THR A 352 -13.78 6.50 4.43
CA THR A 352 -14.35 6.32 3.10
C THR A 352 -13.41 6.87 2.03
N ARG A 353 -13.61 6.54 0.75
CA ARG A 353 -12.89 7.16 -0.38
C ARG A 353 -12.91 8.69 -0.33
N ALA A 354 -14.09 9.28 -0.12
CA ALA A 354 -14.21 10.72 0.03
C ALA A 354 -13.50 11.23 1.29
N GLY A 355 -13.43 10.43 2.36
CA GLY A 355 -12.61 10.71 3.54
C GLY A 355 -11.11 10.77 3.23
N TYR A 356 -10.60 9.80 2.45
CA TYR A 356 -9.21 9.76 1.99
C TYR A 356 -8.83 11.00 1.18
N LEU A 357 -9.67 11.36 0.20
CA LEU A 357 -9.49 12.55 -0.63
C LEU A 357 -9.53 13.84 0.20
N ARG A 358 -10.49 13.97 1.13
CA ARG A 358 -10.56 15.13 2.04
C ARG A 358 -9.33 15.24 2.92
N ALA A 359 -8.80 14.12 3.41
CA ALA A 359 -7.61 14.12 4.24
C ALA A 359 -6.36 14.59 3.45
N HIS A 360 -6.20 14.14 2.20
CA HIS A 360 -5.11 14.61 1.33
C HIS A 360 -5.23 16.09 0.97
N LEU A 361 -6.46 16.60 0.84
CA LEU A 361 -6.76 18.01 0.55
C LEU A 361 -6.77 18.90 1.81
N ASP A 362 -6.49 18.36 2.99
CA ASP A 362 -6.42 19.16 4.21
C ASP A 362 -5.12 19.99 4.21
N PRO A 363 -5.19 21.33 4.29
CA PRO A 363 -4.02 22.20 4.29
C PRO A 363 -2.99 21.88 5.37
N ARG A 364 -3.41 21.23 6.47
CA ARG A 364 -2.51 20.77 7.55
C ARG A 364 -1.42 19.83 7.05
N TYR A 365 -1.68 19.06 6.00
CA TYR A 365 -0.75 18.08 5.46
C TYR A 365 -0.09 18.52 4.16
N THR A 366 -0.24 19.77 3.70
CA THR A 366 0.33 20.18 2.41
C THR A 366 1.85 20.02 2.33
N GLY A 367 2.59 20.29 3.41
CA GLY A 367 4.06 20.16 3.42
C GLY A 367 4.73 20.90 2.24
N PRO A 368 5.75 20.31 1.59
CA PRO A 368 6.35 20.85 0.36
C PRO A 368 5.44 20.81 -0.88
N GLY A 369 4.23 20.27 -0.77
CA GLY A 369 3.25 20.18 -1.84
C GLY A 369 3.42 18.96 -2.77
N PRO A 370 2.73 18.95 -3.93
CA PRO A 370 1.63 19.86 -4.23
C PRO A 370 0.46 19.67 -3.25
N HIS A 371 -0.37 20.69 -3.08
CA HIS A 371 -1.61 20.56 -2.31
C HIS A 371 -2.44 19.38 -2.84
N GLY A 372 -2.89 18.49 -1.95
CA GLY A 372 -3.63 17.28 -2.33
C GLY A 372 -2.76 16.10 -2.77
N HIS A 373 -1.45 16.27 -2.91
CA HIS A 373 -0.49 15.20 -3.22
C HIS A 373 -0.88 14.36 -4.45
N GLY A 374 -1.32 15.06 -5.50
CA GLY A 374 -1.83 14.47 -6.74
C GLY A 374 -3.34 14.55 -6.89
N TYR A 375 -4.08 14.56 -5.79
CA TYR A 375 -5.53 14.71 -5.80
C TYR A 375 -5.95 16.19 -5.77
N THR A 376 -7.13 16.48 -6.31
CA THR A 376 -7.70 17.81 -6.38
C THR A 376 -9.14 17.84 -5.86
N ALA A 377 -9.69 19.03 -5.63
CA ALA A 377 -11.11 19.19 -5.32
C ALA A 377 -12.02 18.59 -6.41
N ALA A 378 -11.60 18.65 -7.69
CA ALA A 378 -12.35 18.03 -8.78
C ALA A 378 -12.31 16.50 -8.74
N ASP A 379 -11.27 15.90 -8.18
CA ASP A 379 -11.22 14.46 -7.92
C ASP A 379 -12.15 14.07 -6.77
N LEU A 380 -12.22 14.89 -5.72
CA LEU A 380 -13.20 14.73 -4.64
C LEU A 380 -14.64 14.84 -5.15
N ASP A 381 -14.95 15.83 -5.99
CA ASP A 381 -16.29 16.02 -6.56
C ASP A 381 -16.68 14.87 -7.51
N ALA A 382 -15.70 14.27 -8.19
CA ALA A 382 -15.90 13.16 -9.12
C ALA A 382 -15.73 11.77 -8.47
N ASP A 383 -15.45 11.71 -7.16
CA ASP A 383 -15.10 10.49 -6.43
C ASP A 383 -14.00 9.65 -7.12
N ARG A 384 -12.93 10.32 -7.57
CA ARG A 384 -11.87 9.76 -8.42
C ARG A 384 -10.54 9.65 -7.66
N LEU A 385 -9.88 8.49 -7.75
CA LEU A 385 -8.58 8.20 -7.12
C LEU A 385 -7.43 7.98 -8.13
N TYR A 386 -7.61 8.39 -9.38
CA TYR A 386 -6.60 8.28 -10.43
C TYR A 386 -6.40 9.62 -11.13
N TYR A 387 -5.17 9.94 -11.51
CA TYR A 387 -4.79 11.24 -12.04
C TYR A 387 -3.51 11.17 -12.89
N SER A 388 -3.23 12.23 -13.64
CA SER A 388 -1.95 12.43 -14.32
C SER A 388 -1.31 13.73 -13.86
N PHE A 389 0.03 13.80 -13.93
CA PHE A 389 0.80 14.95 -13.50
C PHE A 389 2.08 15.09 -14.32
N ARG A 390 2.64 16.30 -14.36
CA ARG A 390 3.91 16.56 -15.03
C ARG A 390 5.04 16.22 -14.06
N ILE A 391 5.96 15.36 -14.47
CA ILE A 391 7.18 15.04 -13.70
C ILE A 391 8.31 16.00 -14.09
N ALA A 392 8.51 16.16 -15.40
CA ALA A 392 9.50 17.05 -16.01
C ALA A 392 9.01 17.43 -17.41
N GLU A 393 9.67 18.36 -18.10
CA GLU A 393 9.27 18.85 -19.44
C GLU A 393 8.86 17.71 -20.39
N ASP A 394 9.68 16.66 -20.49
CA ASP A 394 9.44 15.52 -21.38
C ASP A 394 8.92 14.27 -20.66
N VAL A 395 8.50 14.37 -19.40
CA VAL A 395 8.08 13.20 -18.59
C VAL A 395 6.73 13.44 -17.90
N VAL A 396 5.79 12.53 -18.12
CA VAL A 396 4.45 12.55 -17.53
C VAL A 396 4.27 11.34 -16.60
N GLY A 397 3.74 11.59 -15.41
CA GLY A 397 3.31 10.56 -14.47
C GLY A 397 1.81 10.28 -14.61
N VAL A 398 1.42 9.03 -14.46
CA VAL A 398 0.02 8.59 -14.41
C VAL A 398 -0.17 7.68 -13.21
N SER A 399 -0.96 8.10 -12.23
CA SER A 399 -1.35 7.28 -11.08
C SER A 399 -2.69 6.60 -11.34
N LEU A 400 -2.77 5.30 -11.07
CA LEU A 400 -3.95 4.46 -11.25
C LEU A 400 -4.49 3.98 -9.92
N ASP A 401 -5.82 3.97 -9.79
CA ASP A 401 -6.53 3.25 -8.73
C ASP A 401 -6.80 1.83 -9.22
N THR A 402 -5.97 0.88 -8.78
CA THR A 402 -6.15 -0.54 -9.09
C THR A 402 -6.91 -1.30 -8.00
N THR A 403 -7.47 -0.61 -7.00
CA THR A 403 -8.30 -1.23 -5.97
C THR A 403 -9.65 -1.64 -6.53
N ASP A 404 -10.25 -2.68 -5.95
CA ASP A 404 -11.58 -3.14 -6.34
C ASP A 404 -12.61 -2.77 -5.26
N PRO A 405 -13.57 -1.89 -5.54
CA PRO A 405 -14.62 -1.51 -4.59
C PRO A 405 -15.51 -2.68 -4.16
N GLY A 406 -15.52 -3.78 -4.90
CA GLY A 406 -16.18 -5.02 -4.50
C GLY A 406 -15.50 -5.74 -3.34
N GLY A 407 -14.26 -5.37 -2.99
CA GLY A 407 -13.41 -6.04 -2.02
C GLY A 407 -12.55 -7.13 -2.68
N HIS A 408 -11.82 -7.87 -1.83
CA HIS A 408 -10.69 -8.76 -2.15
C HIS A 408 -9.33 -8.03 -2.20
N HIS A 409 -8.26 -8.77 -1.96
CA HIS A 409 -6.88 -8.24 -1.89
C HIS A 409 -6.24 -8.09 -3.28
N THR A 410 -6.76 -8.76 -4.31
CA THR A 410 -6.29 -8.57 -5.68
C THR A 410 -7.04 -7.43 -6.37
N GLY A 411 -6.34 -6.78 -7.30
CA GLY A 411 -6.82 -5.57 -7.96
C GLY A 411 -7.49 -5.83 -9.30
N SER A 412 -8.02 -4.75 -9.87
CA SER A 412 -8.54 -4.70 -11.24
C SER A 412 -8.78 -3.24 -11.65
N LEU A 413 -9.14 -3.00 -12.92
CA LEU A 413 -9.55 -1.67 -13.40
C LEU A 413 -10.98 -1.66 -13.92
N GLY A 414 -11.74 -0.64 -13.59
CA GLY A 414 -13.02 -0.37 -14.26
C GLY A 414 -12.81 0.10 -15.71
N SER A 415 -13.74 -0.25 -16.61
CA SER A 415 -13.66 0.12 -18.03
C SER A 415 -13.53 1.64 -18.28
N GLY A 416 -14.11 2.47 -17.41
CA GLY A 416 -14.04 3.92 -17.45
C GLY A 416 -12.62 4.42 -17.25
N GLN A 417 -11.94 3.95 -16.19
CA GLN A 417 -10.55 4.27 -15.93
C GLN A 417 -9.62 3.74 -17.04
N LEU A 418 -9.87 2.53 -17.55
CA LEU A 418 -9.06 1.97 -18.65
C LEU A 418 -9.19 2.80 -19.94
N ARG A 419 -10.39 3.27 -20.27
CA ARG A 419 -10.61 4.19 -21.42
C ARG A 419 -9.99 5.56 -21.18
N TRP A 420 -10.05 6.07 -19.94
CA TRP A 420 -9.38 7.31 -19.57
C TRP A 420 -7.87 7.18 -19.77
N LEU A 421 -7.26 6.10 -19.29
CA LEU A 421 -5.84 5.81 -19.47
C LEU A 421 -5.46 5.79 -20.95
N ASP A 422 -6.21 5.08 -21.81
CA ASP A 422 -5.93 5.08 -23.26
C ASP A 422 -5.92 6.49 -23.85
N ARG A 423 -6.87 7.36 -23.45
CA ARG A 423 -6.92 8.75 -23.91
C ARG A 423 -5.75 9.57 -23.38
N THR A 424 -5.42 9.43 -22.10
CA THR A 424 -4.29 10.12 -21.46
C THR A 424 -2.98 9.76 -22.16
N LEU A 425 -2.73 8.48 -22.45
CA LEU A 425 -1.53 8.05 -23.15
C LEU A 425 -1.46 8.58 -24.59
N ARG A 426 -2.59 8.66 -25.31
CA ARG A 426 -2.65 9.26 -26.66
C ARG A 426 -2.43 10.76 -26.66
N ALA A 427 -2.77 11.45 -25.57
CA ALA A 427 -2.60 12.89 -25.44
C ALA A 427 -1.13 13.31 -25.24
N HIS A 428 -0.25 12.35 -24.89
CA HIS A 428 1.18 12.59 -24.67
C HIS A 428 2.07 11.76 -25.62
N PRO A 429 1.89 11.86 -26.95
CA PRO A 429 2.55 10.96 -27.89
C PRO A 429 4.08 11.17 -27.99
N TYR A 430 4.61 12.29 -27.48
CA TYR A 430 6.02 12.65 -27.57
C TYR A 430 6.76 12.58 -26.22
N GLU A 431 6.03 12.69 -25.11
CA GLU A 431 6.58 12.59 -23.77
C GLU A 431 6.85 11.13 -23.37
N HIS A 432 7.65 10.94 -22.33
CA HIS A 432 7.87 9.65 -21.70
C HIS A 432 6.88 9.48 -20.55
N VAL A 433 6.09 8.40 -20.59
CA VAL A 433 5.08 8.14 -19.56
C VAL A 433 5.59 7.11 -18.56
N LEU A 434 5.50 7.45 -17.27
CA LEU A 434 5.68 6.56 -16.14
C LEU A 434 4.31 6.29 -15.50
N VAL A 435 3.92 5.03 -15.43
CA VAL A 435 2.65 4.61 -14.82
C VAL A 435 2.91 4.13 -13.39
N PHE A 436 2.05 4.53 -12.46
CA PHE A 436 2.11 4.15 -11.06
C PHE A 436 0.81 3.47 -10.65
N SER A 437 0.90 2.37 -9.92
CA SER A 437 -0.26 1.69 -9.31
C SER A 437 0.16 1.00 -8.03
N HIS A 438 -0.81 0.52 -7.26
CA HIS A 438 -0.51 -0.36 -6.14
C HIS A 438 -0.26 -1.80 -6.60
N HIS A 439 -1.28 -2.44 -7.19
CA HIS A 439 -1.20 -3.81 -7.70
C HIS A 439 -0.27 -3.96 -8.92
N THR A 440 0.24 -5.18 -9.13
CA THR A 440 1.14 -5.58 -10.22
C THR A 440 0.38 -6.22 -11.39
N SER A 441 1.07 -6.49 -12.49
CA SER A 441 0.52 -7.25 -13.64
C SER A 441 -0.02 -8.63 -13.27
N THR A 442 0.49 -9.24 -12.19
CA THR A 442 0.15 -10.60 -11.75
C THR A 442 -0.76 -10.64 -10.54
N SER A 443 -1.00 -9.52 -9.86
CA SER A 443 -1.91 -9.42 -8.72
C SER A 443 -3.24 -8.74 -9.05
N MET A 444 -3.54 -8.61 -10.34
CA MET A 444 -4.78 -8.02 -10.84
C MET A 444 -5.61 -9.05 -11.60
N ASP A 445 -6.37 -9.87 -10.88
CA ASP A 445 -7.28 -10.88 -11.42
C ASP A 445 -8.70 -10.78 -10.86
N ASN A 446 -9.00 -9.71 -10.11
CA ASN A 446 -10.28 -9.55 -9.46
C ASN A 446 -11.39 -9.26 -10.47
N THR A 447 -12.43 -10.09 -10.43
CA THR A 447 -13.60 -10.00 -11.32
C THR A 447 -14.88 -9.70 -10.57
N VAL A 448 -14.79 -9.40 -9.27
CA VAL A 448 -15.94 -8.99 -8.47
C VAL A 448 -16.54 -7.71 -9.08
N PRO A 449 -17.85 -7.68 -9.36
CA PRO A 449 -18.49 -6.46 -9.85
C PRO A 449 -18.40 -5.34 -8.82
N ASP A 450 -18.09 -4.12 -9.28
CA ASP A 450 -18.18 -2.92 -8.46
C ASP A 450 -19.64 -2.73 -7.98
N PRO A 451 -19.90 -2.68 -6.66
CA PRO A 451 -21.26 -2.51 -6.14
C PRO A 451 -21.95 -1.22 -6.60
N ALA A 452 -21.19 -0.14 -6.83
CA ALA A 452 -21.72 1.13 -7.32
C ALA A 452 -21.92 1.12 -8.84
N HIS A 453 -21.16 0.29 -9.56
CA HIS A 453 -21.19 0.17 -11.02
C HIS A 453 -21.24 -1.29 -11.50
N PRO A 454 -22.29 -2.06 -11.16
CA PRO A 454 -22.29 -3.52 -11.35
C PRO A 454 -22.31 -3.98 -12.82
N ALA A 455 -22.66 -3.08 -13.74
CA ALA A 455 -22.61 -3.35 -15.18
C ALA A 455 -21.25 -3.00 -15.81
N GLU A 456 -20.37 -2.32 -15.08
CA GLU A 456 -19.03 -2.01 -15.56
C GLU A 456 -18.13 -3.24 -15.48
N ARG A 457 -17.43 -3.54 -16.58
CA ARG A 457 -16.50 -4.66 -16.61
C ARG A 457 -15.23 -4.33 -15.83
N ARG A 458 -14.76 -5.29 -15.04
CA ARG A 458 -13.43 -5.27 -14.41
C ARG A 458 -12.39 -5.87 -15.35
N HIS A 459 -11.23 -5.22 -15.42
CA HIS A 459 -10.12 -5.56 -16.32
C HIS A 459 -8.91 -6.03 -15.52
N SER A 460 -8.26 -7.09 -16.00
CA SER A 460 -7.11 -7.72 -15.35
C SER A 460 -5.78 -7.01 -15.66
N GLY A 461 -4.72 -7.39 -14.95
CA GLY A 461 -3.36 -6.94 -15.20
C GLY A 461 -2.87 -7.29 -16.61
N ALA A 462 -3.26 -8.45 -17.14
CA ALA A 462 -2.93 -8.83 -18.52
C ALA A 462 -3.54 -7.86 -19.56
N GLU A 463 -4.77 -7.39 -19.33
CA GLU A 463 -5.40 -6.40 -20.21
C GLU A 463 -4.74 -5.02 -20.09
N LEU A 464 -4.31 -4.65 -18.89
CA LEU A 464 -3.53 -3.42 -18.67
C LEU A 464 -2.17 -3.49 -19.38
N VAL A 465 -1.42 -4.59 -19.25
CA VAL A 465 -0.17 -4.83 -19.99
C VAL A 465 -0.40 -4.70 -21.50
N ALA A 466 -1.48 -5.31 -22.01
CA ALA A 466 -1.82 -5.22 -23.43
C ALA A 466 -2.17 -3.80 -23.87
N LEU A 467 -2.79 -2.98 -23.01
CA LEU A 467 -3.02 -1.55 -23.27
C LEU A 467 -1.69 -0.78 -23.27
N LEU A 468 -0.89 -0.88 -22.22
CA LEU A 468 0.38 -0.16 -22.10
C LEU A 468 1.34 -0.49 -23.25
N SER A 469 1.41 -1.75 -23.67
CA SER A 469 2.27 -2.22 -24.78
C SER A 469 1.90 -1.61 -26.15
N ARG A 470 0.68 -1.10 -26.32
CA ARG A 470 0.24 -0.41 -27.54
C ARG A 470 0.78 1.03 -27.61
N HIS A 471 1.19 1.60 -26.49
CA HIS A 471 1.61 2.98 -26.34
C HIS A 471 3.14 3.08 -26.23
N ARG A 472 3.79 3.48 -27.32
CA ARG A 472 5.27 3.54 -27.43
C ARG A 472 5.92 4.54 -26.49
N ASN A 473 5.16 5.50 -25.98
CA ASN A 473 5.58 6.50 -25.01
C ASN A 473 5.67 5.96 -23.57
N VAL A 474 5.04 4.82 -23.24
CA VAL A 474 5.16 4.20 -21.93
C VAL A 474 6.56 3.62 -21.74
N ARG A 475 7.25 4.03 -20.67
CA ARG A 475 8.64 3.63 -20.38
C ARG A 475 8.74 2.70 -19.17
N ALA A 476 7.95 2.96 -18.14
CA ALA A 476 7.91 2.14 -16.94
C ALA A 476 6.51 2.07 -16.34
N TRP A 477 6.25 0.96 -15.65
CA TRP A 477 5.13 0.76 -14.75
C TRP A 477 5.68 0.43 -13.36
N ILE A 478 5.50 1.31 -12.38
CA ILE A 478 6.11 1.25 -11.06
C ILE A 478 5.02 0.95 -10.02
N ASN A 479 5.22 -0.08 -9.20
CA ASN A 479 4.18 -0.58 -8.28
C ASN A 479 4.72 -1.24 -7.00
N GLY A 480 3.81 -1.72 -6.15
CA GLY A 480 4.07 -2.33 -4.84
C GLY A 480 3.29 -3.64 -4.64
N HIS A 481 2.53 -3.74 -3.53
CA HIS A 481 1.55 -4.80 -3.21
C HIS A 481 2.11 -6.18 -2.87
N SER A 482 3.06 -6.69 -3.66
CA SER A 482 3.58 -8.05 -3.51
C SER A 482 4.70 -8.18 -2.46
N HIS A 483 5.07 -7.06 -1.83
CA HIS A 483 6.11 -6.93 -0.80
C HIS A 483 7.50 -7.42 -1.24
N ARG A 484 7.74 -7.63 -2.54
CA ARG A 484 9.00 -8.11 -3.10
C ARG A 484 9.58 -7.13 -4.10
N ASN A 485 10.90 -7.11 -4.19
CA ASN A 485 11.57 -6.53 -5.35
C ASN A 485 11.44 -7.49 -6.54
N GLN A 486 10.88 -7.00 -7.63
CA GLN A 486 10.78 -7.74 -8.88
C GLN A 486 10.77 -6.76 -10.06
N ILE A 487 11.57 -7.02 -11.09
CA ILE A 487 11.60 -6.22 -12.31
C ILE A 487 11.31 -7.12 -13.52
N THR A 488 10.20 -6.84 -14.21
CA THR A 488 9.71 -7.64 -15.33
C THR A 488 9.75 -6.85 -16.65
N PRO A 489 10.40 -7.36 -17.72
CA PRO A 489 10.36 -6.73 -19.03
C PRO A 489 9.05 -7.04 -19.78
N HIS A 490 8.33 -6.02 -20.25
CA HIS A 490 7.09 -6.16 -21.05
C HIS A 490 7.29 -5.76 -22.52
N GLY A 491 8.40 -6.20 -23.13
CA GLY A 491 8.74 -5.99 -24.54
C GLY A 491 9.01 -4.54 -24.99
N THR A 492 8.30 -3.54 -24.43
CA THR A 492 8.37 -2.12 -24.77
C THR A 492 8.58 -1.21 -23.56
N PHE A 493 8.25 -1.68 -22.35
CA PHE A 493 8.43 -0.97 -21.09
C PHE A 493 8.86 -1.94 -19.97
N TRP A 494 9.36 -1.39 -18.87
CA TRP A 494 9.73 -2.13 -17.66
C TRP A 494 8.63 -2.05 -16.60
N GLU A 495 8.24 -3.18 -16.01
CA GLU A 495 7.50 -3.18 -14.74
C GLU A 495 8.49 -3.29 -13.58
N VAL A 496 8.39 -2.39 -12.61
CA VAL A 496 9.29 -2.27 -11.45
C VAL A 496 8.47 -2.34 -10.19
N THR A 497 8.54 -3.48 -9.51
CA THR A 497 7.90 -3.72 -8.22
C THR A 497 8.92 -3.59 -7.10
N THR A 498 8.55 -2.85 -6.04
CA THR A 498 9.43 -2.60 -4.89
C THR A 498 8.92 -3.34 -3.66
N ALA A 499 9.86 -3.84 -2.84
CA ALA A 499 9.53 -4.49 -1.57
C ALA A 499 8.83 -3.53 -0.59
N SER A 500 8.02 -4.08 0.32
CA SER A 500 7.31 -3.26 1.30
C SER A 500 8.24 -2.69 2.36
N HIS A 501 7.75 -1.73 3.13
CA HIS A 501 8.44 -1.21 4.32
C HIS A 501 8.03 -1.91 5.61
N VAL A 502 7.02 -2.77 5.55
CA VAL A 502 6.53 -3.52 6.71
C VAL A 502 7.26 -4.84 6.93
N ASP A 503 7.71 -5.49 5.86
CA ASP A 503 8.47 -6.73 5.90
C ASP A 503 9.95 -6.49 5.58
N PHE A 504 10.82 -7.25 6.23
CA PHE A 504 12.25 -7.25 5.89
C PHE A 504 12.42 -7.62 4.41
N PRO A 505 13.21 -6.88 3.61
CA PRO A 505 14.26 -5.93 4.01
C PRO A 505 13.87 -4.45 4.22
N GLN A 506 12.60 -4.06 4.07
CA GLN A 506 12.12 -2.68 4.25
C GLN A 506 12.82 -1.65 3.35
N LEU A 507 12.50 -1.67 2.05
CA LEU A 507 13.27 -0.94 1.03
C LEU A 507 12.43 0.06 0.23
N ALA A 508 12.98 1.26 0.06
CA ALA A 508 12.54 2.26 -0.92
C ALA A 508 13.40 2.18 -2.18
N ARG A 509 13.00 2.89 -3.23
CA ARG A 509 13.71 2.88 -4.52
C ARG A 509 13.87 4.30 -5.07
N VAL A 510 15.10 4.72 -5.33
CA VAL A 510 15.39 5.91 -6.13
C VAL A 510 15.33 5.52 -7.61
N VAL A 511 14.58 6.28 -8.40
CA VAL A 511 14.39 6.08 -9.82
C VAL A 511 14.92 7.28 -10.59
N GLU A 512 15.84 7.04 -11.52
CA GLU A 512 16.40 8.08 -12.40
C GLU A 512 16.18 7.68 -13.86
N VAL A 513 15.58 8.58 -14.64
CA VAL A 513 15.35 8.40 -16.08
C VAL A 513 16.36 9.25 -16.83
N THR A 514 17.10 8.65 -17.76
CA THR A 514 18.09 9.38 -18.57
C THR A 514 17.95 9.06 -20.04
N ASP A 515 18.06 10.09 -20.88
CA ASP A 515 18.27 9.92 -22.32
C ASP A 515 19.76 9.69 -22.56
N ASN A 516 20.14 8.52 -23.08
CA ASN A 516 21.53 8.18 -23.33
C ASN A 516 22.12 8.89 -24.57
N ARG A 517 21.31 9.70 -25.28
CA ARG A 517 21.69 10.43 -26.50
C ARG A 517 22.23 9.53 -27.62
N ASP A 518 21.73 8.30 -27.65
CA ASP A 518 22.14 7.27 -28.60
C ASP A 518 20.97 6.44 -29.14
N GLY A 519 19.74 6.91 -28.93
CA GLY A 519 18.52 6.18 -29.27
C GLY A 519 18.04 5.19 -28.20
N THR A 520 18.64 5.21 -27.00
CA THR A 520 18.19 4.45 -25.83
C THR A 520 17.93 5.37 -24.63
N LEU A 521 17.13 4.88 -23.70
CA LEU A 521 16.96 5.44 -22.36
C LEU A 521 17.58 4.47 -21.35
N SER A 522 17.99 4.99 -20.20
CA SER A 522 18.28 4.20 -18.99
C SER A 522 17.30 4.57 -17.88
N LEU A 523 16.74 3.55 -17.22
CA LEU A 523 16.04 3.68 -15.95
C LEU A 523 16.94 3.09 -14.85
N PHE A 524 17.53 3.94 -14.02
CA PHE A 524 18.25 3.49 -12.83
C PHE A 524 17.25 3.24 -11.72
N THR A 525 17.41 2.12 -11.01
CA THR A 525 16.54 1.79 -9.88
C THR A 525 17.38 1.38 -8.68
N THR A 526 17.82 2.36 -7.89
CA THR A 526 18.73 2.13 -6.75
C THR A 526 17.92 1.98 -5.47
N LEU A 527 18.09 0.88 -4.74
CA LEU A 527 17.39 0.60 -3.50
C LEU A 527 18.02 1.33 -2.31
N VAL A 528 17.16 1.72 -1.36
CA VAL A 528 17.51 2.51 -0.18
C VAL A 528 16.84 1.92 1.06
N GLU A 529 17.61 1.79 2.14
CA GLU A 529 17.13 1.38 3.47
C GLU A 529 16.87 2.61 4.35
N SER A 530 16.04 2.52 5.39
CA SER A 530 15.84 3.62 6.35
C SER A 530 17.13 4.11 7.02
N GLY A 531 17.10 5.31 7.62
CA GLY A 531 18.25 5.96 8.28
C GLY A 531 18.74 5.29 9.57
N ALA A 532 18.07 4.22 9.99
CA ALA A 532 18.36 3.50 11.21
C ALA A 532 19.67 2.69 11.10
N PRO A 533 20.45 2.59 12.20
CA PRO A 533 21.58 1.69 12.26
C PRO A 533 21.20 0.25 11.88
N SER A 534 22.10 -0.49 11.22
CA SER A 534 21.86 -1.91 10.98
C SER A 534 21.91 -2.74 12.26
N ARG A 535 22.73 -2.34 13.25
CA ARG A 535 22.84 -3.06 14.54
C ARG A 535 21.92 -2.43 15.59
N THR A 536 21.08 -3.26 16.19
CA THR A 536 20.20 -2.86 17.30
C THR A 536 20.95 -2.84 18.64
N ASP A 537 20.59 -1.92 19.54
CA ASP A 537 20.82 -2.01 20.98
C ASP A 537 19.44 -2.10 21.66
N PHE A 538 19.17 -3.17 22.42
CA PHE A 538 17.87 -3.38 23.05
C PHE A 538 17.61 -2.42 24.22
N GLY A 539 18.64 -1.74 24.74
CA GLY A 539 18.48 -0.67 25.71
C GLY A 539 18.20 0.70 25.09
N ASP A 540 18.42 0.87 23.78
CA ASP A 540 18.15 2.13 23.08
C ASP A 540 16.68 2.20 22.65
N LEU A 541 15.86 2.76 23.53
CA LEU A 541 14.45 3.03 23.26
C LEU A 541 14.19 4.43 22.67
N SER A 542 15.21 5.09 22.09
CA SER A 542 15.02 6.33 21.32
C SER A 542 14.29 6.06 19.99
N GLN A 543 13.80 7.10 19.31
CA GLN A 543 13.18 6.96 17.98
C GLN A 543 14.11 6.23 16.99
N ARG A 544 15.42 6.53 17.03
CA ARG A 544 16.44 5.90 16.20
C ARG A 544 16.66 4.43 16.57
N GLY A 545 16.71 4.12 17.87
CA GLY A 545 16.83 2.76 18.38
C GLY A 545 15.62 1.88 18.05
N LEU A 546 14.41 2.42 18.21
CA LEU A 546 13.17 1.76 17.83
C LEU A 546 13.09 1.49 16.32
N ALA A 547 13.54 2.44 15.47
CA ALA A 547 13.60 2.21 14.03
C ALA A 547 14.62 1.10 13.64
N ALA A 548 15.73 0.95 14.39
CA ALA A 548 16.65 -0.18 14.20
C ALA A 548 16.01 -1.51 14.63
N LEU A 549 15.32 -1.50 15.78
CA LEU A 549 14.61 -2.66 16.30
C LEU A 549 13.47 -3.10 15.36
N TYR A 550 12.76 -2.17 14.71
CA TYR A 550 11.74 -2.47 13.70
C TYR A 550 12.28 -3.39 12.59
N ARG A 551 13.45 -3.05 12.06
CA ARG A 551 14.13 -3.82 11.01
C ARG A 551 14.55 -5.20 11.53
N GLU A 552 15.17 -5.27 12.71
CA GLU A 552 15.65 -6.55 13.25
C GLU A 552 14.51 -7.50 13.62
N LEU A 553 13.45 -6.99 14.25
CA LEU A 553 12.25 -7.78 14.57
C LEU A 553 11.58 -8.28 13.28
N SER A 554 11.46 -7.44 12.24
CA SER A 554 10.89 -7.86 10.95
C SER A 554 11.69 -8.98 10.28
N CYS A 555 13.03 -8.97 10.39
CA CYS A 555 13.92 -10.01 9.86
C CYS A 555 13.71 -11.38 10.53
N ASN A 556 13.19 -11.37 11.76
CA ASN A 556 12.99 -12.55 12.59
C ASN A 556 11.52 -12.91 12.79
N ALA A 557 10.59 -12.11 12.26
CA ALA A 557 9.16 -12.31 12.43
C ALA A 557 8.77 -13.74 12.02
N PRO A 558 8.00 -14.49 12.84
CA PRO A 558 7.57 -15.81 12.44
C PRO A 558 6.78 -15.80 11.13
N GLY A 559 7.18 -16.63 10.17
CA GLY A 559 6.63 -16.60 8.82
C GLY A 559 7.30 -15.59 7.88
N ALA A 560 8.33 -14.87 8.33
CA ALA A 560 9.12 -13.98 7.49
C ALA A 560 9.70 -14.73 6.30
N ARG A 561 9.61 -14.09 5.13
CA ARG A 561 10.11 -14.61 3.86
C ARG A 561 11.53 -14.11 3.60
N SER A 562 12.37 -14.96 3.04
CA SER A 562 13.76 -14.62 2.69
C SER A 562 13.94 -14.17 1.23
N ASP A 563 12.91 -14.33 0.39
CA ASP A 563 12.95 -14.04 -1.05
C ASP A 563 12.51 -12.61 -1.42
N LEU A 564 12.01 -11.82 -0.46
CA LEU A 564 11.45 -10.49 -0.71
C LEU A 564 12.47 -9.46 -1.22
N SER A 565 13.75 -9.68 -0.95
CA SER A 565 14.83 -8.82 -1.47
C SER A 565 15.00 -8.88 -3.00
N GLY A 566 14.43 -9.88 -3.67
CA GLY A 566 14.61 -10.12 -5.11
C GLY A 566 16.02 -10.59 -5.46
N GLY A 567 16.25 -10.90 -6.74
CA GLY A 567 17.58 -11.23 -7.27
C GLY A 567 18.42 -9.98 -7.61
N PRO A 568 19.69 -10.13 -8.01
CA PRO A 568 20.52 -9.00 -8.45
C PRO A 568 19.86 -8.15 -9.55
N GLY A 569 19.14 -8.77 -10.47
CA GLY A 569 18.39 -8.08 -11.54
C GLY A 569 17.09 -7.39 -11.10
N ASP A 570 16.71 -7.51 -9.83
CA ASP A 570 15.54 -6.82 -9.24
C ASP A 570 15.95 -5.73 -8.26
N ARG A 571 17.24 -5.67 -7.90
CA ARG A 571 17.81 -4.76 -6.89
C ARG A 571 18.27 -3.47 -7.56
N ASN A 572 19.55 -3.13 -7.39
CA ASN A 572 20.20 -1.98 -8.01
C ASN A 572 20.41 -2.27 -9.49
N THR A 573 19.67 -1.59 -10.37
CA THR A 573 19.79 -1.85 -11.82
C THR A 573 19.92 -0.59 -12.65
N GLU A 574 20.52 -0.74 -13.84
CA GLU A 574 20.33 0.12 -15.01
C GLU A 574 19.48 -0.67 -16.01
N LEU A 575 18.23 -0.25 -16.23
CA LEU A 575 17.33 -0.90 -17.19
C LEU A 575 17.34 -0.14 -18.51
N LEU A 576 17.73 -0.81 -19.60
CA LEU A 576 17.80 -0.20 -20.92
C LEU A 576 16.52 -0.42 -21.72
N LEU A 577 16.12 0.60 -22.47
CA LEU A 577 14.98 0.54 -23.39
C LEU A 577 15.18 1.51 -24.56
N LYS A 578 14.45 1.32 -25.66
CA LYS A 578 14.54 2.20 -26.84
C LYS A 578 13.93 3.57 -26.55
N ARG A 579 14.58 4.61 -27.06
CA ARG A 579 14.03 5.96 -27.18
C ARG A 579 13.27 6.02 -28.51
N HIS A 580 11.94 6.07 -28.45
CA HIS A 580 11.08 6.16 -29.64
C HIS A 580 10.79 7.59 -30.02
#